data_AF-A0A6P3X3Y3-F1
#
_entry.id   AF-A0A6P3X3Y3-F1
#
_cell.length_a   1.000
_cell.length_b   1.000
_cell.length_c   1.000
_cell.angle_alpha   90.00
_cell.angle_beta   90.00
_cell.angle_gamma   90.00
#
_symmetry.space_group_name_H-M   'P 1'
#
loop_
_entity.id
_entity.type
_entity.pdbx_description
1 polymer ?
#
loop_
_entity_poly.entity_id
_entity_poly.type
_entity_poly.pdbx_seq_one_letter_code
_entity_poly.pdbx_strand_id
1 'polypeptide(L)'
;MYPNDDTSVIIKDHKEKNDRKSIRKQKRAHHRLLRDMNIKCSDEPTQYLMICNGGLVTGIKRETLQCVLDALISKYILIMPSGKSYCFITCNMKEDATCVYNYIHGRIKLPGQNGPLYVCYTETVPNIDYDMKDSAFPPGLTLIENFITKEQEESLLRTLDWDGRESTSSRLKHRQAIHFGYKFEYGTNIINPYRPITPIPQDYKFLQTLFDKHGHKYTYDQLTINKYSPGQGIPPHVDTHSVFEDTILSLSLGSSCVMNFKRTDRKIDVFLPARSLLIMTGEARYAWTHGISPRRNDVIDTGNGNTIQERDTRVSFTFRKVRRAGDCCCDFEEHCDTKRHDTPAIIDAKAALCLENSYVHKFYEEISNHFSETRHKQWPNVAKFLEDLEEGTLLLDVGCGNGKYLCGNENIYKLGCDHSTGLAEICRKRAFEVLLCDCLYLPYRDESADAAISIAVIHHLSTRERRKRAIAEMMRVLRPNGRRARGVMRGNIRNRAQECLLRSGKLVRDLGEM
;
A
#
# COMPACT_ATOMS: atom_id res chain seq x y z
N MET A 1 3.11 -28.52 -35.28
CA MET A 1 3.89 -27.56 -34.47
C MET A 1 3.41 -27.72 -33.03
N TYR A 2 4.14 -28.48 -32.23
CA TYR A 2 3.81 -28.72 -30.81
C TYR A 2 4.31 -27.54 -29.96
N PRO A 3 3.59 -27.14 -28.89
CA PRO A 3 3.99 -26.02 -28.04
C PRO A 3 5.14 -26.43 -27.10
N ASN A 4 6.08 -25.50 -26.88
CA ASN A 4 7.22 -25.65 -25.98
C ASN A 4 6.77 -25.89 -24.52
N ASP A 5 7.22 -27.01 -23.94
CA ASP A 5 7.05 -27.39 -22.54
C ASP A 5 8.30 -26.95 -21.75
N ASP A 6 8.17 -25.87 -20.97
CA ASP A 6 9.27 -25.24 -20.22
C ASP A 6 9.36 -25.79 -18.77
N THR A 7 9.14 -27.09 -18.58
CA THR A 7 9.08 -27.79 -17.27
C THR A 7 10.27 -28.70 -16.98
N SER A 8 11.44 -28.49 -17.60
CA SER A 8 12.60 -29.37 -17.40
C SER A 8 13.24 -29.24 -16.00
N VAL A 9 13.17 -30.31 -15.20
CA VAL A 9 13.86 -30.44 -13.90
C VAL A 9 15.32 -30.82 -14.15
N ILE A 10 16.27 -30.03 -13.66
CA ILE A 10 17.71 -30.30 -13.82
C ILE A 10 18.20 -31.16 -12.65
N ILE A 11 18.58 -32.40 -12.95
CA ILE A 11 19.27 -33.31 -12.03
C ILE A 11 20.78 -33.10 -12.21
N LYS A 12 21.50 -32.72 -11.15
CA LYS A 12 22.97 -32.58 -11.20
C LYS A 12 23.66 -33.76 -10.52
N ASP A 13 24.55 -34.43 -11.25
CA ASP A 13 25.46 -35.43 -10.70
C ASP A 13 26.70 -34.72 -10.10
N HIS A 14 26.73 -34.54 -8.79
CA HIS A 14 27.88 -33.95 -8.08
C HIS A 14 28.12 -34.69 -6.76
N LYS A 15 28.97 -35.71 -6.78
CA LYS A 15 29.56 -36.30 -5.56
C LYS A 15 30.71 -35.40 -5.07
N GLU A 16 30.82 -35.25 -3.75
CA GLU A 16 31.93 -34.68 -2.97
C GLU A 16 31.93 -33.19 -2.57
N LYS A 17 31.67 -32.19 -3.45
CA LYS A 17 31.73 -30.76 -3.01
C LYS A 17 30.55 -30.28 -2.15
N ASN A 18 29.48 -31.07 -2.01
CA ASN A 18 28.17 -30.63 -1.52
C ASN A 18 27.89 -30.90 -0.02
N ASP A 19 28.60 -31.81 0.64
CA ASP A 19 28.26 -32.26 2.01
C ASP A 19 28.39 -31.16 3.07
N ARG A 20 29.50 -30.42 3.10
CA ARG A 20 29.69 -29.35 4.09
C ARG A 20 28.68 -28.21 3.94
N LYS A 21 28.25 -27.93 2.70
CA LYS A 21 27.22 -26.92 2.41
C LYS A 21 25.83 -27.44 2.79
N SER A 22 25.56 -28.71 2.53
CA SER A 22 24.30 -29.36 2.87
C SER A 22 24.10 -29.43 4.38
N ILE A 23 25.11 -29.89 5.12
CA ILE A 23 25.11 -29.94 6.59
C ILE A 23 24.86 -28.56 7.20
N ARG A 24 25.51 -27.50 6.68
CA ARG A 24 25.27 -26.12 7.14
C ARG A 24 23.84 -25.66 6.88
N LYS A 25 23.23 -26.08 5.75
CA LYS A 25 21.85 -25.74 5.40
C LYS A 25 20.85 -26.51 6.27
N GLN A 26 21.10 -27.80 6.54
CA GLN A 26 20.32 -28.59 7.48
C GLN A 26 20.37 -27.98 8.88
N LYS A 27 21.55 -27.68 9.45
CA LYS A 27 21.64 -27.02 10.77
C LYS A 27 20.86 -25.70 10.86
N ARG A 28 20.88 -24.89 9.79
CA ARG A 28 20.05 -23.67 9.71
C ARG A 28 18.55 -23.98 9.66
N ALA A 29 18.18 -25.05 8.95
CA ALA A 29 16.80 -25.52 8.90
C ALA A 29 16.31 -26.00 10.28
N HIS A 30 17.15 -26.71 11.03
CA HIS A 30 16.85 -27.18 12.39
C HIS A 30 16.54 -26.00 13.32
N HIS A 31 17.42 -25.00 13.36
CA HIS A 31 17.18 -23.79 14.14
C HIS A 31 15.92 -23.04 13.71
N ARG A 32 15.63 -23.00 12.41
CA ARG A 32 14.45 -22.32 11.88
C ARG A 32 13.15 -23.05 12.26
N LEU A 33 13.11 -24.37 12.15
CA LEU A 33 11.98 -25.22 12.51
C LEU A 33 11.62 -25.10 13.98
N LEU A 34 12.63 -25.23 14.85
CA LEU A 34 12.43 -25.14 16.30
C LEU A 34 11.88 -23.76 16.69
N ARG A 35 12.45 -22.69 16.11
CA ARG A 35 12.01 -21.31 16.38
C ARG A 35 10.62 -21.02 15.85
N ASP A 36 10.31 -21.45 14.62
CA ASP A 36 9.10 -21.02 13.92
C ASP A 36 7.86 -21.87 14.26
N MET A 37 8.04 -23.17 14.57
CA MET A 37 6.94 -24.12 14.73
C MET A 37 7.12 -25.08 15.90
N ASN A 38 8.19 -24.94 16.69
CA ASN A 38 8.52 -25.86 17.79
C ASN A 38 8.64 -27.33 17.35
N ILE A 39 9.05 -27.56 16.10
CA ILE A 39 9.27 -28.90 15.54
C ILE A 39 10.77 -29.21 15.58
N LYS A 40 11.12 -30.42 16.04
CA LYS A 40 12.49 -30.92 16.04
C LYS A 40 12.78 -31.75 14.80
N CYS A 41 14.00 -31.61 14.30
CA CYS A 41 14.52 -32.53 13.28
C CYS A 41 15.01 -33.82 13.94
N SER A 42 14.95 -34.92 13.19
CA SER A 42 15.55 -36.18 13.58
C SER A 42 16.79 -36.45 12.74
N ASP A 43 17.82 -37.03 13.37
CA ASP A 43 18.98 -37.57 12.66
C ASP A 43 18.68 -38.96 12.07
N GLU A 44 17.69 -39.66 12.63
CA GLU A 44 17.22 -40.95 12.15
C GLU A 44 16.08 -40.78 11.14
N PRO A 45 15.91 -41.70 10.16
CA PRO A 45 14.84 -41.56 9.19
C PRO A 45 13.47 -41.72 9.88
N THR A 46 12.55 -40.82 9.54
CA THR A 46 11.14 -40.84 9.97
C THR A 46 10.23 -40.75 8.75
N GLN A 47 8.93 -40.99 8.93
CA GLN A 47 7.94 -40.79 7.86
C GLN A 47 7.68 -39.29 7.55
N TYR A 48 8.26 -38.38 8.34
CA TYR A 48 8.00 -36.94 8.26
C TYR A 48 9.22 -36.20 7.74
N LEU A 49 9.06 -35.49 6.64
CA LEU A 49 10.13 -34.73 6.00
C LEU A 49 9.80 -33.24 5.98
N MET A 50 10.84 -32.42 6.16
CA MET A 50 10.83 -31.03 5.72
C MET A 50 11.68 -30.87 4.47
N ILE A 51 11.13 -30.20 3.45
CA ILE A 51 11.88 -29.78 2.26
C ILE A 51 12.15 -28.26 2.32
N CYS A 52 13.41 -27.92 2.52
CA CYS A 52 13.89 -26.54 2.44
C CYS A 52 13.94 -26.04 1.00
N ASN A 53 13.69 -24.75 0.82
CA ASN A 53 13.54 -24.07 -0.46
C ASN A 53 12.31 -24.52 -1.28
N GLY A 54 11.52 -25.48 -0.78
CA GLY A 54 10.30 -25.99 -1.39
C GLY A 54 9.01 -25.31 -0.93
N GLY A 55 9.08 -24.16 -0.24
CA GLY A 55 7.89 -23.47 0.29
C GLY A 55 7.37 -22.35 -0.62
N LEU A 56 6.14 -21.90 -0.38
CA LEU A 56 5.43 -20.94 -1.24
C LEU A 56 6.17 -19.60 -1.43
N VAL A 57 6.92 -19.12 -0.44
CA VAL A 57 7.70 -17.87 -0.54
C VAL A 57 8.79 -17.94 -1.60
N THR A 58 9.24 -19.15 -1.97
CA THR A 58 10.24 -19.30 -3.04
C THR A 58 9.61 -19.24 -4.44
N GLY A 59 8.29 -19.06 -4.55
CA GLY A 59 7.56 -18.99 -5.82
C GLY A 59 7.23 -20.35 -6.44
N ILE A 60 7.52 -21.45 -5.72
CA ILE A 60 7.22 -22.80 -6.21
C ILE A 60 5.72 -23.07 -6.12
N LYS A 61 5.16 -23.54 -7.23
CA LYS A 61 3.81 -24.08 -7.30
C LYS A 61 3.75 -25.46 -6.67
N ARG A 62 2.63 -25.76 -6.01
CA ARG A 62 2.39 -27.07 -5.38
C ARG A 62 2.52 -28.19 -6.40
N GLU A 63 1.92 -28.00 -7.56
CA GLU A 63 1.84 -28.95 -8.66
C GLU A 63 3.25 -29.32 -9.15
N THR A 64 4.15 -28.34 -9.24
CA THR A 64 5.55 -28.58 -9.64
C THR A 64 6.27 -29.51 -8.66
N LEU A 65 6.05 -29.31 -7.35
CA LEU A 65 6.67 -30.19 -6.35
C LEU A 65 5.98 -31.56 -6.32
N GLN A 66 4.66 -31.62 -6.50
CA GLN A 66 3.90 -32.87 -6.59
C GLN A 66 4.37 -33.73 -7.76
N CYS A 67 4.59 -33.17 -8.95
CA CYS A 67 5.13 -33.93 -10.08
C CYS A 67 6.47 -34.63 -9.77
N VAL A 68 7.33 -33.98 -8.96
CA VAL A 68 8.60 -34.59 -8.51
C VAL A 68 8.36 -35.70 -7.50
N LEU A 69 7.40 -35.53 -6.59
CA LEU A 69 7.09 -36.51 -5.54
C LEU A 69 6.34 -37.73 -6.09
N ASP A 70 5.39 -37.52 -7.00
CA ASP A 70 4.59 -38.56 -7.63
C ASP A 70 5.46 -39.52 -8.46
N ALA A 71 6.59 -39.04 -8.98
CA ALA A 71 7.59 -39.87 -9.66
C ALA A 71 8.41 -40.75 -8.70
N LEU A 72 8.39 -40.47 -7.39
CA LEU A 72 9.20 -41.17 -6.38
C LEU A 72 8.38 -42.06 -5.46
N ILE A 73 7.18 -41.62 -5.08
CA ILE A 73 6.35 -42.27 -4.05
C ILE A 73 4.86 -42.20 -4.43
N SER A 74 4.07 -43.19 -3.99
CA SER A 74 2.67 -43.34 -4.42
C SER A 74 1.63 -42.71 -3.48
N LYS A 75 1.94 -42.54 -2.20
CA LYS A 75 1.02 -41.98 -1.19
C LYS A 75 1.75 -41.07 -0.21
N TYR A 76 1.32 -39.81 -0.14
CA TYR A 76 1.86 -38.82 0.80
C TYR A 76 0.87 -37.68 1.06
N ILE A 77 1.12 -36.93 2.12
CA ILE A 77 0.45 -35.65 2.40
C ILE A 77 1.48 -34.54 2.26
N LEU A 78 1.22 -33.56 1.40
CA LEU A 78 2.08 -32.38 1.22
C LEU A 78 1.45 -31.16 1.91
N ILE A 79 2.18 -30.57 2.85
CA ILE A 79 1.77 -29.37 3.59
C ILE A 79 2.68 -28.21 3.17
N MET A 80 2.09 -27.15 2.60
CA MET A 80 2.81 -25.95 2.19
C MET A 80 2.32 -24.73 2.98
N PRO A 81 2.95 -24.41 4.12
CA PRO A 81 2.53 -23.29 4.95
C PRO A 81 2.74 -21.93 4.25
N SER A 82 1.77 -21.04 4.39
CA SER A 82 1.87 -19.68 3.87
C SER A 82 3.00 -18.90 4.55
N GLY A 83 3.70 -18.05 3.80
CA GLY A 83 4.79 -17.24 4.33
C GLY A 83 6.08 -18.00 4.70
N LYS A 84 6.17 -19.30 4.39
CA LYS A 84 7.37 -20.11 4.64
C LYS A 84 8.13 -20.46 3.36
N SER A 85 9.45 -20.60 3.49
CA SER A 85 10.35 -21.01 2.41
C SER A 85 10.61 -22.52 2.39
N TYR A 86 9.80 -23.28 3.13
CA TYR A 86 9.89 -24.72 3.29
C TYR A 86 8.49 -25.33 3.33
N CYS A 87 8.38 -26.61 3.03
CA CYS A 87 7.16 -27.40 3.10
C CYS A 87 7.43 -28.71 3.84
N PHE A 88 6.35 -29.43 4.17
CA PHE A 88 6.40 -30.71 4.87
C PHE A 88 5.75 -31.81 4.05
N ILE A 89 6.26 -33.02 4.22
CA ILE A 89 5.70 -34.22 3.61
C ILE A 89 5.52 -35.25 4.73
N THR A 90 4.34 -35.85 4.78
CA THR A 90 4.09 -37.08 5.52
C THR A 90 4.01 -38.22 4.51
N CYS A 91 5.02 -39.09 4.51
CA CYS A 91 5.05 -40.30 3.70
C CYS A 91 4.22 -41.40 4.36
N ASN A 92 3.76 -42.37 3.58
CA ASN A 92 3.04 -43.53 4.10
C ASN A 92 3.95 -44.50 4.87
N MET A 93 5.21 -44.64 4.43
CA MET A 93 6.22 -45.52 5.03
C MET A 93 7.56 -44.80 5.23
N LYS A 94 8.40 -45.31 6.14
CA LYS A 94 9.74 -44.74 6.42
C LYS A 94 10.69 -44.93 5.23
N GLU A 95 10.48 -46.00 4.47
CA GLU A 95 11.21 -46.33 3.25
C GLU A 95 10.95 -45.30 2.14
N ASP A 96 9.69 -44.87 1.99
CA ASP A 96 9.29 -43.80 1.07
C ASP A 96 9.99 -42.48 1.42
N ALA A 97 10.02 -42.12 2.71
CA ALA A 97 10.71 -40.92 3.17
C ALA A 97 12.22 -40.99 2.91
N THR A 98 12.82 -42.17 3.07
CA THR A 98 14.24 -42.42 2.76
C THR A 98 14.51 -42.30 1.25
N CYS A 99 13.60 -42.81 0.42
CA CYS A 99 13.65 -42.64 -1.05
C CYS A 99 13.66 -41.15 -1.42
N VAL A 100 12.69 -40.38 -0.91
CA VAL A 100 12.57 -38.94 -1.16
C VAL A 100 13.84 -38.20 -0.71
N TYR A 101 14.35 -38.50 0.49
CA TYR A 101 15.59 -37.90 0.99
C TYR A 101 16.75 -38.16 0.03
N ASN A 102 16.99 -39.41 -0.36
CA ASN A 102 18.12 -39.79 -1.21
C ASN A 102 18.07 -39.17 -2.61
N TYR A 103 16.87 -39.00 -3.17
CA TYR A 103 16.71 -38.47 -4.52
C TYR A 103 16.70 -36.93 -4.56
N ILE A 104 16.09 -36.28 -3.57
CA ILE A 104 15.91 -34.82 -3.58
C ILE A 104 17.05 -34.08 -2.91
N HIS A 105 17.56 -34.58 -1.78
CA HIS A 105 18.45 -33.84 -0.89
C HIS A 105 19.73 -33.36 -1.61
N GLY A 106 19.82 -32.05 -1.83
CA GLY A 106 20.98 -31.39 -2.46
C GLY A 106 21.12 -31.61 -3.97
N ARG A 107 20.21 -32.36 -4.60
CA ARG A 107 20.30 -32.81 -6.00
C ARG A 107 19.31 -32.12 -6.93
N ILE A 108 18.06 -31.99 -6.49
CA ILE A 108 17.00 -31.41 -7.32
C ILE A 108 16.99 -29.89 -7.20
N LYS A 109 17.07 -29.20 -8.33
CA LYS A 109 16.88 -27.76 -8.44
C LYS A 109 15.64 -27.49 -9.28
N LEU A 110 14.61 -26.92 -8.66
CA LEU A 110 13.39 -26.52 -9.36
C LEU A 110 13.61 -25.21 -10.15
N PRO A 111 12.86 -25.00 -11.25
CA PRO A 111 12.90 -23.76 -12.01
C PRO A 111 12.71 -22.51 -11.13
N GLY A 112 13.42 -21.43 -11.44
CA GLY A 112 13.34 -20.17 -10.68
C GLY A 112 14.03 -20.17 -9.30
N GLN A 113 14.61 -21.29 -8.85
CA GLN A 113 15.32 -21.35 -7.56
C GLN A 113 16.80 -20.93 -7.66
N ASN A 114 17.30 -20.31 -6.59
CA ASN A 114 18.73 -19.96 -6.45
C ASN A 114 19.62 -21.13 -5.95
N GLY A 115 19.04 -22.29 -5.67
CA GLY A 115 19.77 -23.47 -5.18
C GLY A 115 18.91 -24.73 -5.16
N PRO A 116 19.49 -25.90 -4.84
CA PRO A 116 18.74 -27.14 -4.77
C PRO A 116 17.82 -27.18 -3.54
N LEU A 117 16.90 -28.14 -3.56
CA LEU A 117 16.08 -28.52 -2.42
C LEU A 117 16.94 -29.27 -1.39
N TYR A 118 16.68 -29.05 -0.10
CA TYR A 118 17.37 -29.76 0.98
C TYR A 118 16.35 -30.42 1.90
N VAL A 119 16.45 -31.73 2.07
CA VAL A 119 15.55 -32.51 2.91
C VAL A 119 16.13 -32.70 4.31
N CYS A 120 15.28 -32.65 5.33
CA CYS A 120 15.58 -33.02 6.72
C CYS A 120 14.47 -33.95 7.24
N TYR A 121 14.82 -34.99 8.01
CA TYR A 121 13.82 -35.74 8.77
C TYR A 121 13.33 -34.91 9.95
N THR A 122 12.07 -35.10 10.32
CA THR A 122 11.41 -34.38 11.41
C THR A 122 10.71 -35.36 12.34
N GLU A 123 10.58 -35.01 13.62
CA GLU A 123 9.85 -35.85 14.58
C GLU A 123 8.34 -35.78 14.35
N THR A 124 7.85 -34.62 13.92
CA THR A 124 6.45 -34.35 13.59
C THR A 124 6.34 -33.36 12.44
N VAL A 125 5.16 -33.30 11.81
CA VAL A 125 4.79 -32.20 10.90
C VAL A 125 3.75 -31.29 11.59
N PRO A 126 3.56 -30.05 11.13
CA PRO A 126 2.48 -29.22 11.62
C PRO A 126 1.12 -29.91 11.44
N ASN A 127 0.23 -29.76 12.42
CA ASN A 127 -1.13 -30.26 12.27
C ASN A 127 -1.83 -29.54 11.11
N ILE A 128 -2.60 -30.28 10.32
CA ILE A 128 -3.36 -29.76 9.17
C ILE A 128 -4.53 -28.88 9.64
N ASP A 129 -4.85 -28.89 10.93
CA ASP A 129 -5.63 -27.86 11.63
C ASP A 129 -4.92 -26.49 11.69
N TYR A 130 -4.15 -26.15 10.66
CA TYR A 130 -3.79 -24.77 10.38
C TYR A 130 -5.09 -24.01 10.31
N ASP A 131 -5.31 -23.12 11.29
CA ASP A 131 -6.40 -22.14 11.38
C ASP A 131 -7.43 -22.35 10.29
N MET A 132 -8.56 -22.98 10.63
CA MET A 132 -9.78 -22.76 9.85
C MET A 132 -9.97 -21.24 9.81
N LYS A 133 -9.34 -20.57 8.85
CA LYS A 133 -9.64 -19.22 8.46
C LYS A 133 -11.13 -19.31 8.22
N ASP A 134 -11.90 -18.55 9.01
CA ASP A 134 -13.32 -18.35 8.79
C ASP A 134 -13.52 -18.26 7.27
N SER A 135 -13.97 -19.36 6.67
CA SER A 135 -14.12 -19.50 5.21
C SER A 135 -15.33 -18.71 4.73
N ALA A 136 -16.06 -18.14 5.69
CA ALA A 136 -17.07 -17.15 5.47
C ALA A 136 -16.44 -15.87 4.92
N PHE A 137 -16.94 -15.46 3.76
CA PHE A 137 -16.75 -14.10 3.31
C PHE A 137 -17.26 -13.09 4.36
N PRO A 138 -16.73 -11.85 4.37
CA PRO A 138 -17.34 -10.76 5.12
C PRO A 138 -18.87 -10.72 4.91
N PRO A 139 -19.67 -10.49 5.97
CA PRO A 139 -21.12 -10.38 5.82
C PRO A 139 -21.50 -9.34 4.76
N GLY A 140 -22.38 -9.71 3.83
CA GLY A 140 -22.79 -8.85 2.70
C GLY A 140 -21.82 -8.86 1.51
N LEU A 141 -20.77 -9.68 1.53
CA LEU A 141 -19.93 -9.95 0.37
C LEU A 141 -20.41 -11.19 -0.38
N THR A 142 -20.53 -11.12 -1.70
CA THR A 142 -20.87 -12.26 -2.56
C THR A 142 -19.95 -12.28 -3.76
N LEU A 143 -19.47 -13.46 -4.14
CA LEU A 143 -18.65 -13.66 -5.34
C LEU A 143 -19.40 -14.61 -6.29
N ILE A 144 -19.61 -14.16 -7.53
CA ILE A 144 -20.16 -14.99 -8.60
C ILE A 144 -19.04 -15.25 -9.60
N GLU A 145 -18.59 -16.50 -9.68
CA GLU A 145 -17.59 -16.91 -10.66
C GLU A 145 -18.21 -17.11 -12.04
N ASN A 146 -17.39 -16.96 -13.10
CA ASN A 146 -17.83 -17.12 -14.50
C ASN A 146 -19.11 -16.33 -14.82
N PHE A 147 -19.23 -15.12 -14.26
CA PHE A 147 -20.36 -14.23 -14.43
C PHE A 147 -20.56 -13.78 -15.88
N ILE A 148 -19.47 -13.68 -16.64
CA ILE A 148 -19.46 -13.45 -18.08
C ILE A 148 -18.71 -14.55 -18.82
N THR A 149 -18.98 -14.69 -20.12
CA THR A 149 -18.22 -15.59 -20.98
C THR A 149 -16.86 -15.02 -21.36
N LYS A 150 -15.99 -15.85 -21.92
CA LYS A 150 -14.68 -15.42 -22.41
C LYS A 150 -14.80 -14.43 -23.56
N GLU A 151 -15.75 -14.63 -24.46
CA GLU A 151 -16.00 -13.75 -25.61
C GLU A 151 -16.45 -12.37 -25.15
N GLN A 152 -17.30 -12.31 -24.12
CA GLN A 152 -17.72 -11.05 -23.49
C GLN A 152 -16.55 -10.34 -22.81
N GLU A 153 -15.69 -11.07 -22.09
CA GLU A 153 -14.47 -10.52 -21.48
C GLU A 153 -13.53 -9.90 -22.53
N GLU A 154 -13.26 -10.63 -23.62
CA GLU A 154 -12.42 -10.15 -24.70
C GLU A 154 -13.02 -8.91 -25.38
N SER A 155 -14.34 -8.89 -25.59
CA SER A 155 -15.04 -7.74 -26.13
C SER A 155 -14.86 -6.51 -25.24
N LEU A 156 -15.07 -6.65 -23.92
CA LEU A 156 -14.88 -5.55 -22.97
C LEU A 156 -13.43 -5.03 -22.99
N LEU A 157 -12.44 -5.93 -22.95
CA LEU A 157 -11.03 -5.54 -22.95
C LEU A 157 -10.61 -4.82 -24.24
N ARG A 158 -11.15 -5.20 -25.40
CA ARG A 158 -10.87 -4.54 -26.70
C ARG A 158 -11.38 -3.10 -26.78
N THR A 159 -12.42 -2.74 -26.03
CA THR A 159 -12.96 -1.37 -26.03
C THR A 159 -12.11 -0.36 -25.25
N LEU A 160 -11.11 -0.82 -24.49
CA LEU A 160 -10.35 0.02 -23.57
C LEU A 160 -9.13 0.62 -24.26
N ASP A 161 -9.18 1.92 -24.53
CA ASP A 161 -8.01 2.69 -24.94
C ASP A 161 -7.29 3.25 -23.71
N TRP A 162 -6.14 2.66 -23.36
CA TRP A 162 -5.33 3.07 -22.22
C TRP A 162 -4.38 4.22 -22.51
N ASP A 163 -4.10 4.48 -23.79
CA ASP A 163 -3.14 5.46 -24.28
C ASP A 163 -3.85 6.67 -24.95
N GLY A 164 -5.17 6.61 -25.04
CA GLY A 164 -6.06 7.53 -25.73
C GLY A 164 -6.19 8.93 -25.13
N ARG A 165 -6.40 9.89 -26.04
CA ARG A 165 -6.48 11.35 -25.87
C ARG A 165 -7.70 11.87 -25.09
N GLU A 166 -8.42 11.02 -24.36
CA GLU A 166 -9.64 11.41 -23.64
C GLU A 166 -9.35 11.88 -22.20
N SER A 167 -10.02 12.97 -21.80
CA SER A 167 -9.89 13.63 -20.47
C SER A 167 -10.35 12.79 -19.26
N THR A 168 -10.83 11.57 -19.52
CA THR A 168 -11.40 10.61 -18.56
C THR A 168 -10.35 9.67 -17.96
N SER A 169 -9.20 9.49 -18.61
CA SER A 169 -8.10 8.67 -18.12
C SER A 169 -7.27 9.39 -17.05
N SER A 170 -6.92 8.67 -15.98
CA SER A 170 -6.07 9.15 -14.91
C SER A 170 -4.94 8.15 -14.63
N ARG A 171 -3.69 8.64 -14.71
CA ARG A 171 -2.52 7.85 -14.35
C ARG A 171 -2.23 8.05 -12.86
N LEU A 172 -2.50 7.01 -12.07
CA LEU A 172 -2.20 7.00 -10.64
C LEU A 172 -0.82 6.38 -10.40
N LYS A 173 -0.26 6.63 -9.22
CA LYS A 173 1.10 6.18 -8.85
C LYS A 173 1.32 4.67 -9.03
N HIS A 174 0.27 3.86 -8.88
CA HIS A 174 0.36 2.40 -8.88
C HIS A 174 -0.66 1.72 -9.80
N ARG A 175 -1.41 2.44 -10.65
CA ARG A 175 -2.38 1.86 -11.59
C ARG A 175 -2.87 2.90 -12.61
N GLN A 176 -3.49 2.46 -13.69
CA GLN A 176 -4.27 3.35 -14.58
C GLN A 176 -5.76 3.23 -14.23
N ALA A 177 -6.50 4.34 -14.32
CA ALA A 177 -7.94 4.35 -14.10
C ALA A 177 -8.69 5.20 -15.12
N ILE A 178 -9.80 4.69 -15.61
CA ILE A 178 -10.74 5.38 -16.52
C ILE A 178 -12.07 5.52 -15.79
N HIS A 179 -12.74 6.67 -15.97
CA HIS A 179 -14.02 6.95 -15.34
C HIS A 179 -15.12 7.23 -16.38
N PHE A 180 -16.32 6.73 -16.09
CA PHE A 180 -17.55 7.04 -16.81
C PHE A 180 -18.67 7.45 -15.86
N GLY A 181 -19.61 8.24 -16.37
CA GLY A 181 -20.69 8.91 -15.65
C GLY A 181 -20.18 10.09 -14.83
N TYR A 182 -19.27 9.81 -13.90
CA TYR A 182 -18.68 10.82 -13.03
C TYR A 182 -17.20 10.56 -12.74
N LYS A 183 -16.41 11.63 -12.69
CA LYS A 183 -14.97 11.56 -12.38
C LYS A 183 -14.74 11.44 -10.89
N PHE A 184 -13.91 10.48 -10.48
CA PHE A 184 -13.51 10.31 -9.09
C PHE A 184 -12.35 11.25 -8.73
N GLU A 185 -12.53 12.07 -7.69
CA GLU A 185 -11.48 12.97 -7.21
C GLU A 185 -10.64 12.30 -6.11
N TYR A 186 -9.54 11.66 -6.50
CA TYR A 186 -8.67 10.89 -5.59
C TYR A 186 -8.04 11.66 -4.41
N GLY A 187 -8.12 12.99 -4.39
CA GLY A 187 -7.65 13.81 -3.27
C GLY A 187 -8.66 13.90 -2.12
N THR A 188 -9.96 13.87 -2.46
CA THR A 188 -11.08 13.95 -1.52
C THR A 188 -11.84 12.64 -1.40
N ASN A 189 -11.58 11.69 -2.32
CA ASN A 189 -12.36 10.46 -2.52
C ASN A 189 -13.85 10.73 -2.75
N ILE A 190 -14.18 11.89 -3.32
CA ILE A 190 -15.54 12.33 -3.57
C ILE A 190 -15.76 12.41 -5.09
N ILE A 191 -17.02 12.36 -5.47
CA ILE A 191 -17.48 12.71 -6.81
C ILE A 191 -18.31 13.98 -6.70
N ASN A 192 -18.19 14.88 -7.67
CA ASN A 192 -19.10 16.02 -7.80
C ASN A 192 -20.35 15.60 -8.62
N PRO A 193 -21.53 15.43 -7.98
CA PRO A 193 -22.74 15.00 -8.69
C PRO A 193 -23.26 16.03 -9.70
N TYR A 194 -22.79 17.27 -9.62
CA TYR A 194 -23.16 18.38 -10.50
C TYR A 194 -22.26 18.51 -11.73
N ARG A 195 -21.23 17.65 -11.87
CA ARG A 195 -20.28 17.69 -12.99
C ARG A 195 -20.11 16.31 -13.63
N PRO A 196 -21.13 15.79 -14.34
CA PRO A 196 -21.01 14.52 -15.06
C PRO A 196 -19.96 14.61 -16.18
N ILE A 197 -19.39 13.46 -16.52
CA ILE A 197 -18.47 13.26 -17.64
C ILE A 197 -19.13 12.32 -18.68
N THR A 198 -18.33 11.75 -19.59
CA THR A 198 -18.79 10.76 -20.57
C THR A 198 -19.61 9.66 -19.88
N PRO A 199 -20.86 9.38 -20.32
CA PRO A 199 -21.71 8.36 -19.71
C PRO A 199 -21.12 6.95 -19.92
N ILE A 200 -21.64 5.98 -19.16
CA ILE A 200 -21.25 4.57 -19.33
C ILE A 200 -21.56 4.14 -20.77
N PRO A 201 -20.60 3.56 -21.51
CA PRO A 201 -20.79 3.15 -22.90
C PRO A 201 -21.99 2.23 -23.10
N GLN A 202 -22.73 2.45 -24.19
CA GLN A 202 -23.92 1.67 -24.52
C GLN A 202 -23.60 0.18 -24.75
N ASP A 203 -22.40 -0.12 -25.23
CA ASP A 203 -21.90 -1.48 -25.43
C ASP A 203 -21.83 -2.28 -24.11
N TYR A 204 -21.84 -1.60 -22.95
CA TYR A 204 -21.84 -2.25 -21.64
C TYR A 204 -23.26 -2.51 -21.12
N LYS A 205 -24.31 -2.12 -21.85
CA LYS A 205 -25.71 -2.28 -21.42
C LYS A 205 -26.10 -3.73 -21.14
N PHE A 206 -25.49 -4.71 -21.82
CA PHE A 206 -25.75 -6.12 -21.53
C PHE A 206 -25.37 -6.51 -20.10
N LEU A 207 -24.39 -5.83 -19.48
CA LEU A 207 -24.01 -6.06 -18.09
C LEU A 207 -25.15 -5.67 -17.14
N GLN A 208 -25.89 -4.59 -17.44
CA GLN A 208 -27.07 -4.22 -16.66
C GLN A 208 -28.13 -5.33 -16.70
N THR A 209 -28.40 -5.90 -17.87
CA THR A 209 -29.31 -7.05 -18.00
C THR A 209 -28.85 -8.24 -17.15
N LEU A 210 -27.55 -8.50 -17.07
CA LEU A 210 -26.99 -9.55 -16.22
C LEU A 210 -27.10 -9.20 -14.73
N PHE A 211 -26.88 -7.95 -14.33
CA PHE A 211 -27.06 -7.49 -12.96
C PHE A 211 -28.51 -7.65 -12.51
N ASP A 212 -29.47 -7.24 -13.34
CA ASP A 212 -30.91 -7.36 -13.08
C ASP A 212 -31.33 -8.83 -12.89
N LYS A 213 -30.80 -9.74 -13.72
CA LYS A 213 -31.04 -11.19 -13.60
C LYS A 213 -30.56 -11.77 -12.27
N HIS A 214 -29.55 -11.18 -11.65
CA HIS A 214 -29.01 -11.57 -10.34
C HIS A 214 -29.57 -10.72 -9.19
N GLY A 215 -30.64 -9.96 -9.42
CA GLY A 215 -31.36 -9.22 -8.38
C GLY A 215 -30.81 -7.83 -8.07
N HIS A 216 -29.82 -7.32 -8.83
CA HIS A 216 -29.21 -6.01 -8.62
C HIS A 216 -29.84 -4.96 -9.53
N LYS A 217 -30.96 -4.39 -9.08
CA LYS A 217 -31.83 -3.51 -9.88
C LYS A 217 -31.40 -2.05 -9.94
N TYR A 218 -30.27 -1.67 -9.35
CA TYR A 218 -29.80 -0.30 -9.49
C TYR A 218 -29.44 -0.03 -10.95
N THR A 219 -29.87 1.13 -11.46
CA THR A 219 -29.30 1.70 -12.68
C THR A 219 -28.01 2.42 -12.31
N TYR A 220 -26.89 1.71 -12.41
CA TYR A 220 -25.56 2.20 -12.09
C TYR A 220 -25.20 3.37 -13.02
N ASP A 221 -24.84 4.52 -12.44
CA ASP A 221 -24.54 5.75 -13.16
C ASP A 221 -23.09 6.21 -12.96
N GLN A 222 -22.25 5.40 -12.32
CA GLN A 222 -20.81 5.60 -12.19
C GLN A 222 -20.06 4.29 -12.45
N LEU A 223 -19.04 4.36 -13.31
CA LEU A 223 -18.13 3.25 -13.57
C LEU A 223 -16.67 3.71 -13.43
N THR A 224 -15.88 2.96 -12.66
CA THR A 224 -14.43 3.10 -12.59
C THR A 224 -13.76 1.84 -13.12
N ILE A 225 -12.97 1.97 -14.18
CA ILE A 225 -12.19 0.87 -14.75
C ILE A 225 -10.75 1.02 -14.30
N ASN A 226 -10.21 0.03 -13.60
CA ASN A 226 -8.84 0.04 -13.10
C ASN A 226 -8.00 -1.02 -13.81
N LYS A 227 -6.77 -0.68 -14.23
CA LYS A 227 -5.78 -1.63 -14.77
C LYS A 227 -4.57 -1.74 -13.85
N TYR A 228 -4.23 -2.98 -13.53
CA TYR A 228 -3.13 -3.36 -12.66
C TYR A 228 -2.17 -4.27 -13.43
N SER A 229 -0.93 -3.81 -13.62
CA SER A 229 0.16 -4.67 -14.08
C SER A 229 0.72 -5.52 -12.93
N PRO A 230 1.45 -6.62 -13.20
CA PRO A 230 2.06 -7.43 -12.15
C PRO A 230 2.92 -6.61 -11.17
N GLY A 231 2.68 -6.76 -9.87
CA GLY A 231 3.32 -5.97 -8.82
C GLY A 231 2.55 -4.71 -8.39
N GLN A 232 1.52 -4.30 -9.13
CA GLN A 232 0.65 -3.18 -8.77
C GLN A 232 -0.49 -3.60 -7.83
N GLY A 233 -1.13 -2.61 -7.22
CA GLY A 233 -2.18 -2.81 -6.24
C GLY A 233 -2.94 -1.54 -5.90
N ILE A 234 -3.85 -1.64 -4.94
CA ILE A 234 -4.60 -0.53 -4.37
C ILE A 234 -4.55 -0.62 -2.83
N PRO A 235 -4.18 0.47 -2.12
CA PRO A 235 -4.18 0.47 -0.66
C PRO A 235 -5.57 0.14 -0.08
N PRO A 236 -5.63 -0.41 1.15
CA PRO A 236 -6.89 -0.63 1.84
C PRO A 236 -7.70 0.67 1.97
N HIS A 237 -8.98 0.63 1.59
CA HIS A 237 -9.91 1.75 1.68
C HIS A 237 -11.36 1.27 1.79
N VAL A 238 -12.27 2.18 2.13
CA VAL A 238 -13.73 2.01 2.06
C VAL A 238 -14.26 3.01 1.05
N ASP A 239 -15.23 2.61 0.23
CA ASP A 239 -15.88 3.51 -0.71
C ASP A 239 -16.80 4.49 0.04
N THR A 240 -16.70 5.77 -0.31
CA THR A 240 -17.36 6.89 0.38
C THR A 240 -18.87 6.66 0.57
N HIS A 241 -19.37 6.83 1.79
CA HIS A 241 -20.74 6.50 2.18
C HIS A 241 -21.72 7.57 1.69
N SER A 242 -21.33 8.85 1.74
CA SER A 242 -22.15 9.97 1.27
C SER A 242 -22.36 9.97 -0.25
N VAL A 243 -21.42 9.40 -1.01
CA VAL A 243 -21.40 9.52 -2.48
C VAL A 243 -22.12 8.36 -3.16
N PHE A 244 -22.02 7.15 -2.62
CA PHE A 244 -22.53 5.95 -3.28
C PHE A 244 -23.60 5.26 -2.44
N GLU A 245 -24.56 4.64 -3.13
CA GLU A 245 -25.52 3.73 -2.51
C GLU A 245 -24.85 2.48 -1.94
N ASP A 246 -25.66 1.59 -1.37
CA ASP A 246 -25.19 0.38 -0.69
C ASP A 246 -24.48 -0.60 -1.65
N THR A 247 -25.13 -1.01 -2.73
CA THR A 247 -24.57 -2.06 -3.59
C THR A 247 -23.46 -1.55 -4.52
N ILE A 248 -22.27 -2.14 -4.39
CA ILE A 248 -21.12 -1.91 -5.27
C ILE A 248 -20.76 -3.20 -5.99
N LEU A 249 -20.64 -3.13 -7.30
CA LEU A 249 -20.29 -4.28 -8.15
C LEU A 249 -18.88 -4.11 -8.71
N SER A 250 -18.06 -5.17 -8.65
CA SER A 250 -16.70 -5.17 -9.20
C SER A 250 -16.48 -6.42 -10.06
N LEU A 251 -16.55 -6.25 -11.38
CA LEU A 251 -16.26 -7.29 -12.37
C LEU A 251 -14.74 -7.37 -12.61
N SER A 252 -14.16 -8.56 -12.43
CA SER A 252 -12.73 -8.82 -12.65
C SER A 252 -12.48 -9.44 -14.02
N LEU A 253 -11.52 -8.91 -14.77
CA LEU A 253 -11.17 -9.32 -16.15
C LEU A 253 -9.66 -9.53 -16.30
N GLY A 254 -9.26 -10.36 -17.26
CA GLY A 254 -7.86 -10.67 -17.56
C GLY A 254 -7.27 -11.62 -16.54
N SER A 255 -6.42 -11.13 -15.65
CA SER A 255 -5.81 -11.94 -14.58
C SER A 255 -6.64 -11.99 -13.30
N SER A 256 -6.60 -13.14 -12.62
CA SER A 256 -7.07 -13.27 -11.23
C SER A 256 -6.20 -12.47 -10.26
N CYS A 257 -6.74 -12.17 -9.07
CA CYS A 257 -5.95 -11.65 -7.94
C CYS A 257 -6.60 -11.97 -6.59
N VAL A 258 -5.83 -11.88 -5.51
CA VAL A 258 -6.37 -11.85 -4.14
C VAL A 258 -6.62 -10.41 -3.69
N MET A 259 -7.86 -10.12 -3.31
CA MET A 259 -8.27 -8.89 -2.62
C MET A 259 -8.32 -9.12 -1.11
N ASN A 260 -7.77 -8.18 -0.35
CA ASN A 260 -7.65 -8.25 1.10
C ASN A 260 -8.78 -7.43 1.72
N PHE A 261 -9.62 -8.07 2.52
CA PHE A 261 -10.64 -7.44 3.34
C PHE A 261 -10.15 -7.39 4.79
N LYS A 262 -10.25 -6.23 5.43
CA LYS A 262 -9.86 -6.05 6.84
C LYS A 262 -10.88 -5.22 7.60
N ARG A 263 -11.27 -5.73 8.78
CA ARG A 263 -12.05 -5.03 9.80
C ARG A 263 -11.47 -5.40 11.17
N THR A 264 -11.14 -4.39 11.98
CA THR A 264 -10.47 -4.56 13.29
C THR A 264 -9.28 -5.54 13.20
N ASP A 265 -9.35 -6.68 13.90
CA ASP A 265 -8.33 -7.74 13.93
C ASP A 265 -8.61 -8.88 12.94
N ARG A 266 -9.76 -8.86 12.26
CA ARG A 266 -10.12 -9.84 11.24
C ARG A 266 -9.58 -9.43 9.88
N LYS A 267 -8.91 -10.38 9.21
CA LYS A 267 -8.41 -10.24 7.85
C LYS A 267 -8.83 -11.44 7.02
N ILE A 268 -9.53 -11.18 5.93
CA ILE A 268 -10.02 -12.20 5.01
C ILE A 268 -9.42 -11.91 3.63
N ASP A 269 -8.77 -12.92 3.05
CA ASP A 269 -8.16 -12.86 1.73
C ASP A 269 -9.11 -13.55 0.74
N VAL A 270 -9.72 -12.79 -0.16
CA VAL A 270 -10.70 -13.28 -1.14
C VAL A 270 -10.03 -13.42 -2.51
N PHE A 271 -10.03 -14.63 -3.05
CA PHE A 271 -9.56 -14.88 -4.41
C PHE A 271 -10.62 -14.42 -5.41
N LEU A 272 -10.21 -13.60 -6.38
CA LEU A 272 -11.05 -13.08 -7.45
C LEU A 272 -10.58 -13.66 -8.79
N PRO A 273 -11.23 -14.71 -9.30
CA PRO A 273 -10.96 -15.25 -10.62
C PRO A 273 -11.24 -14.22 -11.74
N ALA A 274 -10.69 -14.45 -12.92
CA ALA A 274 -11.13 -13.74 -14.12
C ALA A 274 -12.61 -14.04 -14.40
N ARG A 275 -13.32 -13.10 -15.02
CA ARG A 275 -14.77 -13.17 -15.32
C ARG A 275 -15.67 -13.31 -14.10
N SER A 276 -15.18 -12.99 -12.91
CA SER A 276 -15.98 -13.03 -11.68
C SER A 276 -16.56 -11.66 -11.34
N LEU A 277 -17.77 -11.66 -10.77
CA LEU A 277 -18.42 -10.47 -10.22
C LEU A 277 -18.36 -10.53 -8.70
N LEU A 278 -17.67 -9.55 -8.10
CA LEU A 278 -17.70 -9.32 -6.67
C LEU A 278 -18.79 -8.30 -6.34
N ILE A 279 -19.69 -8.65 -5.43
CA ILE A 279 -20.79 -7.82 -4.95
C ILE A 279 -20.51 -7.46 -3.49
N MET A 280 -20.46 -6.17 -3.19
CA MET A 280 -20.31 -5.64 -1.85
C MET A 280 -21.61 -4.93 -1.45
N THR A 281 -22.22 -5.38 -0.35
CA THR A 281 -23.42 -4.79 0.26
C THR A 281 -23.27 -4.80 1.78
N GLY A 282 -24.06 -3.97 2.47
CA GLY A 282 -24.11 -3.92 3.92
C GLY A 282 -22.72 -3.80 4.55
N GLU A 283 -22.41 -4.69 5.49
CA GLU A 283 -21.19 -4.64 6.27
C GLU A 283 -19.92 -4.65 5.39
N ALA A 284 -19.84 -5.56 4.42
CA ALA A 284 -18.69 -5.67 3.51
C ALA A 284 -18.40 -4.37 2.73
N ARG A 285 -19.43 -3.58 2.45
CA ARG A 285 -19.32 -2.28 1.74
C ARG A 285 -19.03 -1.12 2.68
N TYR A 286 -19.58 -1.12 3.89
CA TYR A 286 -19.54 0.05 4.79
C TYR A 286 -18.48 -0.05 5.89
N ALA A 287 -18.14 -1.24 6.37
CA ALA A 287 -17.29 -1.41 7.55
C ALA A 287 -15.97 -2.14 7.26
N TRP A 288 -15.89 -2.87 6.13
CA TRP A 288 -14.66 -3.55 5.74
C TRP A 288 -13.82 -2.68 4.80
N THR A 289 -12.55 -2.49 5.15
CA THR A 289 -11.58 -1.97 4.19
C THR A 289 -11.24 -3.05 3.18
N HIS A 290 -11.14 -2.70 1.90
CA HIS A 290 -10.73 -3.59 0.84
C HIS A 290 -9.52 -3.03 0.08
N GLY A 291 -8.63 -3.90 -0.36
CA GLY A 291 -7.42 -3.50 -1.08
C GLY A 291 -6.78 -4.66 -1.83
N ILE A 292 -5.87 -4.35 -2.75
CA ILE A 292 -5.07 -5.34 -3.47
C ILE A 292 -3.62 -5.06 -3.14
N SER A 293 -2.96 -5.98 -2.44
CA SER A 293 -1.54 -5.83 -2.08
C SER A 293 -0.65 -5.78 -3.34
N PRO A 294 0.38 -4.90 -3.39
CA PRO A 294 1.32 -4.82 -4.51
C PRO A 294 2.29 -6.01 -4.48
N ARG A 295 1.99 -7.04 -5.28
CA ARG A 295 2.78 -8.27 -5.41
C ARG A 295 2.62 -8.87 -6.80
N ARG A 296 3.56 -9.74 -7.18
CA ARG A 296 3.53 -10.46 -8.47
C ARG A 296 2.83 -11.80 -8.39
N ASN A 297 2.79 -12.41 -7.21
CA ASN A 297 2.24 -13.73 -6.97
C ASN A 297 1.28 -13.69 -5.77
N ASP A 298 0.20 -14.46 -5.85
CA ASP A 298 -0.73 -14.73 -4.76
C ASP A 298 -0.57 -16.16 -4.25
N VAL A 299 -0.88 -16.38 -2.97
CA VAL A 299 -1.08 -17.72 -2.41
C VAL A 299 -2.58 -17.99 -2.43
N ILE A 300 -2.98 -19.08 -3.07
CA ILE A 300 -4.38 -19.51 -3.19
C ILE A 300 -4.54 -20.91 -2.63
N ASP A 301 -5.73 -21.22 -2.11
CA ASP A 301 -6.11 -22.57 -1.67
C ASP A 301 -6.95 -23.23 -2.76
N THR A 302 -6.52 -24.39 -3.25
CA THR A 302 -7.17 -25.13 -4.35
C THR A 302 -7.97 -26.34 -3.88
N GLY A 303 -8.23 -26.47 -2.57
CA GLY A 303 -8.88 -27.64 -1.96
C GLY A 303 -7.94 -28.83 -1.82
N ASN A 304 -6.96 -28.97 -2.72
CA ASN A 304 -5.82 -29.87 -2.58
C ASN A 304 -4.68 -29.27 -1.73
N GLY A 305 -4.87 -28.05 -1.20
CA GLY A 305 -3.92 -27.28 -0.40
C GLY A 305 -3.43 -26.00 -1.08
N ASN A 306 -2.58 -25.25 -0.38
CA ASN A 306 -2.09 -23.97 -0.88
C ASN A 306 -1.11 -24.12 -2.05
N THR A 307 -1.25 -23.26 -3.07
CA THR A 307 -0.32 -23.11 -4.20
C THR A 307 -0.07 -21.63 -4.54
N ILE A 308 0.86 -21.38 -5.46
CA ILE A 308 1.19 -20.04 -5.96
C ILE A 308 0.46 -19.78 -7.28
N GLN A 309 -0.26 -18.66 -7.34
CA GLN A 309 -0.85 -18.13 -8.56
C GLN A 309 -0.10 -16.87 -8.99
N GLU A 310 0.51 -16.90 -10.17
CA GLU A 310 1.15 -15.72 -10.76
C GLU A 310 0.06 -14.74 -11.24
N ARG A 311 0.33 -13.44 -11.06
CA ARG A 311 -0.51 -12.38 -11.59
C ARG A 311 -0.01 -11.94 -12.96
N ASP A 312 -0.95 -11.77 -13.87
CA ASP A 312 -0.77 -11.01 -15.10
C ASP A 312 -1.55 -9.68 -15.01
N THR A 313 -1.73 -8.99 -16.13
CA THR A 313 -2.49 -7.75 -16.23
C THR A 313 -3.95 -8.01 -15.89
N ARG A 314 -4.41 -7.40 -14.80
CA ARG A 314 -5.80 -7.41 -14.35
C ARG A 314 -6.48 -6.12 -14.71
N VAL A 315 -7.70 -6.21 -15.21
CA VAL A 315 -8.61 -5.07 -15.36
C VAL A 315 -9.83 -5.30 -14.47
N SER A 316 -10.36 -4.26 -13.83
CA SER A 316 -11.62 -4.37 -13.09
C SER A 316 -12.57 -3.23 -13.37
N PHE A 317 -13.83 -3.56 -13.57
CA PHE A 317 -14.92 -2.63 -13.81
C PHE A 317 -15.73 -2.51 -12.53
N THR A 318 -15.67 -1.36 -11.87
CA THR A 318 -16.38 -1.10 -10.62
C THR A 318 -17.57 -0.19 -10.88
N PHE A 319 -18.79 -0.74 -10.74
CA PHE A 319 -20.05 -0.04 -10.94
C PHE A 319 -20.64 0.42 -9.60
N ARG A 320 -21.09 1.67 -9.57
CA ARG A 320 -21.68 2.29 -8.38
C ARG A 320 -22.89 3.14 -8.76
N LYS A 321 -23.84 3.23 -7.84
CA LYS A 321 -24.96 4.16 -7.95
C LYS A 321 -24.65 5.40 -7.12
N VAL A 322 -24.64 6.58 -7.74
CA VAL A 322 -24.44 7.85 -7.05
C VAL A 322 -25.68 8.18 -6.22
N ARG A 323 -25.48 8.48 -4.94
CA ARG A 323 -26.50 8.99 -4.03
C ARG A 323 -26.82 10.43 -4.42
N ARG A 324 -28.07 10.69 -4.78
CA ARG A 324 -28.52 12.02 -5.29
C ARG A 324 -29.26 12.85 -4.25
N ALA A 325 -29.82 12.22 -3.23
CA ALA A 325 -30.61 12.88 -2.20
C ALA A 325 -30.47 12.13 -0.87
N GLY A 326 -30.45 12.91 0.20
CA GLY A 326 -30.37 12.41 1.57
C GLY A 326 -28.95 12.03 2.00
N ASP A 327 -28.80 11.99 3.32
CA ASP A 327 -27.60 11.53 4.00
C ASP A 327 -27.52 10.00 4.02
N CYS A 328 -26.31 9.46 4.20
CA CYS A 328 -26.19 8.01 4.35
C CYS A 328 -26.79 7.53 5.67
N CYS A 329 -27.74 6.59 5.58
CA CYS A 329 -28.46 5.99 6.70
C CYS A 329 -27.94 4.59 7.07
N CYS A 330 -26.65 4.30 6.85
CA CYS A 330 -26.09 2.99 7.21
C CYS A 330 -25.96 2.83 8.73
N ASP A 331 -26.03 1.59 9.21
CA ASP A 331 -25.86 1.25 10.63
C ASP A 331 -24.38 1.35 11.12
N PHE A 332 -23.47 1.68 10.21
CA PHE A 332 -22.02 1.73 10.46
C PHE A 332 -21.53 3.17 10.67
N GLU A 333 -22.13 3.87 11.63
CA GLU A 333 -21.86 5.30 11.90
C GLU A 333 -20.38 5.59 12.15
N GLU A 334 -19.71 4.67 12.84
CA GLU A 334 -18.28 4.77 13.15
C GLU A 334 -17.41 4.88 11.90
N HIS A 335 -17.87 4.41 10.73
CA HIS A 335 -17.14 4.46 9.46
C HIS A 335 -17.74 5.44 8.44
N CYS A 336 -18.96 5.92 8.70
CA CYS A 336 -19.73 6.72 7.78
C CYS A 336 -19.26 8.17 7.75
N ASP A 337 -18.80 8.66 6.60
CA ASP A 337 -18.40 10.05 6.44
C ASP A 337 -19.58 11.01 6.67
N THR A 338 -20.81 10.66 6.26
CA THR A 338 -21.99 11.50 6.52
C THR A 338 -22.32 11.64 8.01
N LYS A 339 -22.23 10.56 8.80
CA LYS A 339 -22.50 10.60 10.25
C LYS A 339 -21.35 11.23 11.02
N ARG A 340 -20.12 11.02 10.54
CA ARG A 340 -18.93 11.77 10.98
C ARG A 340 -18.96 13.24 10.56
N HIS A 341 -19.86 13.66 9.68
CA HIS A 341 -20.04 15.06 9.28
C HIS A 341 -20.98 15.84 10.22
N ASP A 342 -21.85 15.18 11.00
CA ASP A 342 -22.72 15.81 12.01
C ASP A 342 -22.08 15.96 13.41
N THR A 343 -20.88 15.41 13.58
CA THR A 343 -19.95 15.96 14.55
C THR A 343 -18.68 16.25 13.78
N PRO A 344 -18.38 17.51 13.41
CA PRO A 344 -16.98 17.89 13.53
C PRO A 344 -16.62 17.40 14.93
N ALA A 345 -15.75 16.40 15.04
CA ALA A 345 -14.94 16.33 16.22
C ALA A 345 -14.27 17.70 16.19
N ILE A 346 -14.87 18.66 16.89
CA ILE A 346 -14.17 19.76 17.51
C ILE A 346 -13.24 18.99 18.42
N ILE A 347 -12.14 18.50 17.85
CA ILE A 347 -10.92 18.29 18.57
C ILE A 347 -10.67 19.71 19.04
N ASP A 348 -11.16 19.98 20.25
CA ASP A 348 -11.01 21.30 20.82
C ASP A 348 -9.52 21.63 20.81
N ALA A 349 -9.19 22.91 20.91
CA ALA A 349 -7.80 23.34 20.82
C ALA A 349 -6.89 22.56 21.81
N LYS A 350 -7.45 22.05 22.91
CA LYS A 350 -6.76 21.26 23.93
C LYS A 350 -6.49 19.82 23.46
N ALA A 351 -7.48 19.12 22.92
CA ALA A 351 -7.31 17.77 22.39
C ALA A 351 -6.36 17.74 21.18
N ALA A 352 -6.37 18.78 20.34
CA ALA A 352 -5.50 18.88 19.17
C ALA A 352 -4.05 19.06 19.61
N LEU A 353 -3.85 19.92 20.62
CA LEU A 353 -2.56 20.12 21.26
C LEU A 353 -2.08 18.84 21.98
N CYS A 354 -2.97 18.09 22.65
CA CYS A 354 -2.60 16.82 23.29
C CYS A 354 -2.11 15.77 22.29
N LEU A 355 -2.73 15.68 21.11
CA LEU A 355 -2.30 14.80 20.02
C LEU A 355 -0.94 15.22 19.46
N GLU A 356 -0.76 16.51 19.18
CA GLU A 356 0.51 17.07 18.70
C GLU A 356 1.63 16.84 19.73
N ASN A 357 1.36 17.08 21.01
CA ASN A 357 2.29 16.80 22.10
C ASN A 357 2.74 15.34 22.13
N SER A 358 1.79 14.40 21.97
CA SER A 358 2.06 12.97 22.11
C SER A 358 2.78 12.38 20.90
N TYR A 359 2.41 12.78 19.70
CA TYR A 359 2.88 12.14 18.46
C TYR A 359 3.90 12.96 17.67
N VAL A 360 4.04 14.25 17.95
CA VAL A 360 4.96 15.14 17.25
C VAL A 360 6.01 15.69 18.22
N HIS A 361 5.61 16.48 19.21
CA HIS A 361 6.56 17.22 20.04
C HIS A 361 7.45 16.29 20.87
N LYS A 362 6.86 15.31 21.58
CA LYS A 362 7.64 14.29 22.31
C LYS A 362 8.57 13.50 21.39
N PHE A 363 8.07 13.08 20.22
CA PHE A 363 8.86 12.32 19.26
C PHE A 363 10.11 13.10 18.84
N TYR A 364 9.96 14.36 18.41
CA TYR A 364 11.11 15.17 17.99
C TYR A 364 12.07 15.51 19.13
N GLU A 365 11.57 15.65 20.35
CA GLU A 365 12.42 15.85 21.52
C GLU A 365 13.31 14.61 21.77
N GLU A 366 12.71 13.42 21.74
CA GLU A 366 13.41 12.15 21.92
C GLU A 366 14.41 11.83 20.81
N ILE A 367 14.09 12.19 19.56
CA ILE A 367 14.94 11.86 18.39
C ILE A 367 15.87 12.99 17.94
N SER A 368 15.93 14.11 18.64
CA SER A 368 16.64 15.33 18.22
C SER A 368 18.10 15.08 17.77
N ASN A 369 18.87 14.30 18.53
CA ASN A 369 20.25 13.93 18.19
C ASN A 369 20.32 13.07 16.91
N HIS A 370 19.53 12.01 16.82
CA HIS A 370 19.50 11.13 15.65
C HIS A 370 18.97 11.83 14.39
N PHE A 371 17.98 12.73 14.55
CA PHE A 371 17.49 13.59 13.49
C PHE A 371 18.61 14.46 12.92
N SER A 372 19.47 14.99 13.80
CA SER A 372 20.57 15.87 13.41
C SER A 372 21.62 15.17 12.55
N GLU A 373 21.98 13.92 12.89
CA GLU A 373 22.98 13.10 12.18
C GLU A 373 22.54 12.65 10.78
N THR A 374 21.23 12.48 10.57
CA THR A 374 20.70 11.84 9.35
C THR A 374 20.21 12.85 8.30
N ARG A 375 20.08 14.15 8.65
CA ARG A 375 19.40 15.15 7.81
C ARG A 375 20.22 16.42 7.57
N HIS A 376 21.31 16.28 6.80
CA HIS A 376 22.20 17.39 6.45
C HIS A 376 21.96 17.99 5.05
N LYS A 377 21.44 17.22 4.10
CA LYS A 377 21.33 17.67 2.70
C LYS A 377 20.15 18.62 2.50
N GLN A 378 20.43 19.82 2.02
CA GLN A 378 19.41 20.78 1.60
C GLN A 378 18.65 20.28 0.37
N TRP A 379 17.38 20.67 0.28
CA TRP A 379 16.55 20.33 -0.88
C TRP A 379 16.86 21.31 -2.03
N PRO A 380 17.06 20.84 -3.27
CA PRO A 380 17.55 21.69 -4.37
C PRO A 380 16.72 22.96 -4.60
N ASN A 381 15.38 22.85 -4.60
CA ASN A 381 14.52 24.01 -4.84
C ASN A 381 14.54 25.03 -3.69
N VAL A 382 14.75 24.55 -2.45
CA VAL A 382 14.89 25.46 -1.29
C VAL A 382 16.27 26.11 -1.31
N ALA A 383 17.33 25.37 -1.65
CA ALA A 383 18.66 25.93 -1.82
C ALA A 383 18.68 27.03 -2.88
N LYS A 384 18.12 26.76 -4.07
CA LYS A 384 17.97 27.74 -5.15
C LYS A 384 17.20 28.99 -4.70
N PHE A 385 16.10 28.80 -3.98
CA PHE A 385 15.34 29.92 -3.42
C PHE A 385 16.19 30.81 -2.48
N LEU A 386 17.02 30.19 -1.64
CA LEU A 386 17.91 30.90 -0.70
C LEU A 386 19.06 31.60 -1.41
N GLU A 387 19.57 31.03 -2.50
CA GLU A 387 20.58 31.63 -3.38
C GLU A 387 20.03 32.84 -4.14
N ASP A 388 18.74 32.82 -4.51
CA ASP A 388 18.05 33.91 -5.22
C ASP A 388 17.69 35.11 -4.29
N LEU A 389 17.98 35.04 -2.99
CA LEU A 389 17.70 36.14 -2.04
C LEU A 389 18.72 37.28 -2.20
N GLU A 390 18.23 38.52 -2.11
CA GLU A 390 19.08 39.72 -2.20
C GLU A 390 19.96 39.85 -0.95
N GLU A 391 21.14 40.43 -1.11
CA GLU A 391 22.02 40.78 0.01
C GLU A 391 21.29 41.69 1.03
N GLY A 392 21.51 41.43 2.31
CA GLY A 392 20.85 42.09 3.42
C GLY A 392 19.45 41.59 3.75
N THR A 393 18.90 40.59 3.03
CA THR A 393 17.59 40.00 3.32
C THR A 393 17.55 39.41 4.73
N LEU A 394 16.50 39.72 5.50
CA LEU A 394 16.18 39.01 6.75
C LEU A 394 15.27 37.80 6.47
N LEU A 395 15.82 36.60 6.60
CA LEU A 395 15.14 35.32 6.43
C LEU A 395 14.71 34.73 7.78
N LEU A 396 13.47 34.26 7.85
CA LEU A 396 12.94 33.46 8.94
C LEU A 396 12.72 31.99 8.55
N ASP A 397 13.34 31.04 9.23
CA ASP A 397 13.08 29.59 9.10
C ASP A 397 12.18 29.10 10.24
N VAL A 398 10.88 28.95 9.96
CA VAL A 398 9.85 28.53 10.92
C VAL A 398 9.76 27.01 10.97
N GLY A 399 10.19 26.44 12.10
CA GLY A 399 10.45 25.03 12.33
C GLY A 399 11.77 24.60 11.69
N CYS A 400 12.85 25.27 12.06
CA CYS A 400 14.17 25.15 11.43
C CYS A 400 14.86 23.79 11.65
N GLY A 401 14.35 22.95 12.56
CA GLY A 401 14.90 21.67 12.90
C GLY A 401 16.35 21.78 13.38
N ASN A 402 17.27 21.06 12.72
CA ASN A 402 18.71 21.10 13.04
C ASN A 402 19.46 22.28 12.38
N GLY A 403 18.75 23.26 11.82
CA GLY A 403 19.33 24.45 11.22
C GLY A 403 19.94 24.23 9.84
N LYS A 404 19.53 23.16 9.13
CA LYS A 404 20.10 22.82 7.80
C LYS A 404 19.93 23.92 6.73
N TYR A 405 18.99 24.85 6.90
CA TYR A 405 18.80 25.99 6.00
C TYR A 405 19.35 27.31 6.57
N LEU A 406 19.88 27.28 7.79
CA LEU A 406 20.55 28.43 8.42
C LEU A 406 22.04 28.50 8.05
N CYS A 407 22.62 27.41 7.55
CA CYS A 407 23.99 27.37 7.04
C CYS A 407 24.14 27.98 5.63
N GLY A 408 25.36 28.39 5.28
CA GLY A 408 25.69 28.96 3.95
C GLY A 408 25.51 30.48 3.90
N ASN A 409 25.24 31.01 2.70
CA ASN A 409 25.07 32.43 2.32
C ASN A 409 25.19 33.44 3.49
N GLU A 410 26.37 34.05 3.63
CA GLU A 410 26.69 35.03 4.67
C GLU A 410 26.15 36.44 4.36
N ASN A 411 25.67 36.65 3.13
CA ASN A 411 25.15 37.94 2.68
C ASN A 411 23.69 38.18 3.10
N ILE A 412 23.06 37.24 3.81
CA ILE A 412 21.69 37.38 4.34
C ILE A 412 21.65 37.11 5.84
N TYR A 413 20.77 37.81 6.54
CA TYR A 413 20.53 37.60 7.96
C TYR A 413 19.51 36.47 8.15
N LYS A 414 19.84 35.48 8.98
CA LYS A 414 19.04 34.26 9.13
C LYS A 414 18.67 34.05 10.59
N LEU A 415 17.38 33.91 10.84
CA LEU A 415 16.81 33.56 12.14
C LEU A 415 16.02 32.26 11.99
N GLY A 416 16.21 31.32 12.91
CA GLY A 416 15.39 30.12 13.01
C GLY A 416 14.46 30.17 14.22
N CYS A 417 13.37 29.42 14.17
CA CYS A 417 12.73 28.99 15.41
C CYS A 417 12.17 27.57 15.29
N ASP A 418 12.15 26.85 16.41
CA ASP A 418 11.60 25.48 16.48
C ASP A 418 10.89 25.27 17.81
N HIS A 419 9.99 24.29 17.87
CA HIS A 419 9.29 23.93 19.10
C HIS A 419 10.14 22.99 19.97
N SER A 420 11.02 22.18 19.37
CA SER A 420 11.85 21.23 20.13
C SER A 420 13.03 21.93 20.78
N THR A 421 13.19 21.72 22.09
CA THR A 421 14.33 22.23 22.86
C THR A 421 15.63 21.59 22.40
N GLY A 422 15.66 20.27 22.20
CA GLY A 422 16.85 19.57 21.71
C GLY A 422 17.33 20.06 20.34
N LEU A 423 16.41 20.30 19.39
CA LEU A 423 16.78 20.82 18.06
C LEU A 423 17.27 22.28 18.11
N ALA A 424 16.64 23.12 18.93
CA ALA A 424 17.08 24.49 19.15
C ALA A 424 18.49 24.55 19.79
N GLU A 425 18.78 23.69 20.77
CA GLU A 425 20.11 23.59 21.38
C GLU A 425 21.18 23.16 20.38
N ILE A 426 20.87 22.19 19.50
CA ILE A 426 21.77 21.77 18.43
C ILE A 426 22.10 22.94 17.50
N CYS A 427 21.10 23.77 17.15
CA CYS A 427 21.32 24.96 16.34
C CYS A 427 22.20 25.99 17.05
N ARG A 428 21.96 26.25 18.35
CA ARG A 428 22.78 27.18 19.15
C ARG A 428 24.22 26.71 19.29
N LYS A 429 24.45 25.41 19.47
CA LYS A 429 25.80 24.80 19.46
C LYS A 429 26.52 24.99 18.13
N ARG A 430 25.77 25.17 17.03
CA ARG A 430 26.28 25.50 15.69
C ARG A 430 26.38 27.00 15.43
N ALA A 431 26.23 27.84 16.47
CA ALA A 431 26.22 29.29 16.40
C ALA A 431 25.14 29.87 15.48
N PHE A 432 23.99 29.20 15.35
CA PHE A 432 22.82 29.76 14.68
C PHE A 432 21.91 30.50 15.65
N GLU A 433 21.36 31.63 15.18
CA GLU A 433 20.38 32.43 15.88
C GLU A 433 19.01 31.74 15.86
N VAL A 434 18.66 31.04 16.95
CA VAL A 434 17.43 30.23 17.04
C VAL A 434 16.64 30.46 18.32
N LEU A 435 15.36 30.76 18.15
CA LEU A 435 14.37 30.90 19.22
C LEU A 435 13.58 29.60 19.45
N LEU A 436 13.17 29.37 20.69
CA LEU A 436 12.15 28.37 21.00
C LEU A 436 10.78 29.01 20.77
N CYS A 437 9.98 28.49 19.84
CA CYS A 437 8.71 29.11 19.43
C CYS A 437 7.63 28.06 19.10
N ASP A 438 6.38 28.44 19.23
CA ASP A 438 5.27 27.76 18.56
C ASP A 438 4.99 28.49 17.24
N CYS A 439 4.97 27.76 16.11
CA CYS A 439 4.65 28.32 14.80
C CYS A 439 3.23 28.93 14.72
N LEU A 440 2.36 28.64 15.69
CA LEU A 440 1.03 29.24 15.84
C LEU A 440 1.04 30.63 16.51
N TYR A 441 2.18 31.03 17.07
CA TYR A 441 2.39 32.27 17.82
C TYR A 441 3.87 32.71 17.68
N LEU A 442 4.19 33.34 16.55
CA LEU A 442 5.57 33.73 16.26
C LEU A 442 5.98 34.97 17.06
N PRO A 443 7.09 34.95 17.82
CA PRO A 443 7.50 36.06 18.68
C PRO A 443 8.23 37.19 17.90
N TYR A 444 7.80 37.47 16.67
CA TYR A 444 8.36 38.51 15.81
C TYR A 444 7.34 39.63 15.61
N ARG A 445 7.85 40.84 15.38
CA ARG A 445 7.02 41.99 15.01
C ARG A 445 6.34 41.75 13.67
N ASP A 446 5.16 42.32 13.51
CA ASP A 446 4.46 42.38 12.23
C ASP A 446 5.39 43.01 11.19
N GLU A 447 5.35 42.49 9.95
CA GLU A 447 6.07 43.07 8.81
C GLU A 447 7.58 43.25 9.05
N SER A 448 8.17 42.35 9.82
CA SER A 448 9.57 42.44 10.25
C SER A 448 10.54 41.67 9.35
N ALA A 449 10.08 40.60 8.68
CA ALA A 449 10.90 39.72 7.86
C ALA A 449 10.71 40.00 6.36
N ASP A 450 11.80 39.87 5.60
CA ASP A 450 11.81 40.00 4.14
C ASP A 450 11.43 38.67 3.46
N ALA A 451 11.87 37.54 4.04
CA ALA A 451 11.55 36.21 3.54
C ALA A 451 11.25 35.24 4.69
N ALA A 452 10.44 34.21 4.41
CA ALA A 452 10.17 33.15 5.38
C ALA A 452 10.06 31.78 4.71
N ILE A 453 10.61 30.75 5.35
CA ILE A 453 10.46 29.35 4.92
C ILE A 453 9.83 28.54 6.05
N SER A 454 9.05 27.53 5.68
CA SER A 454 8.56 26.52 6.63
C SER A 454 8.47 25.17 5.94
N ILE A 455 9.45 24.31 6.23
CA ILE A 455 9.67 23.07 5.49
C ILE A 455 9.33 21.87 6.35
N ALA A 456 8.29 21.14 5.95
CA ALA A 456 7.78 19.97 6.64
C ALA A 456 7.37 20.27 8.11
N VAL A 457 6.68 21.39 8.35
CA VAL A 457 6.23 21.80 9.70
C VAL A 457 4.70 21.82 9.79
N ILE A 458 4.04 22.60 8.91
CA ILE A 458 2.59 22.82 8.93
C ILE A 458 1.76 21.52 8.91
N HIS A 459 2.27 20.46 8.26
CA HIS A 459 1.59 19.17 8.18
C HIS A 459 1.53 18.39 9.50
N HIS A 460 2.30 18.79 10.52
CA HIS A 460 2.25 18.21 11.86
C HIS A 460 1.10 18.73 12.71
N LEU A 461 0.46 19.83 12.31
CA LEU A 461 -0.67 20.41 13.03
C LEU A 461 -1.94 19.60 12.74
N SER A 462 -2.63 19.17 13.80
CA SER A 462 -3.72 18.20 13.76
C SER A 462 -4.95 18.73 13.03
N THR A 463 -5.31 20.00 13.23
CA THR A 463 -6.55 20.59 12.68
C THR A 463 -6.29 21.57 11.55
N ARG A 464 -7.33 21.79 10.72
CA ARG A 464 -7.26 22.76 9.61
C ARG A 464 -7.11 24.19 10.14
N GLU A 465 -7.74 24.48 11.27
CA GLU A 465 -7.76 25.78 11.93
C GLU A 465 -6.37 26.14 12.45
N ARG A 466 -5.68 25.19 13.10
CA ARG A 466 -4.27 25.35 13.53
C ARG A 466 -3.35 25.56 12.33
N ARG A 467 -3.52 24.78 11.24
CA ARG A 467 -2.76 24.99 10.00
C ARG A 467 -2.96 26.38 9.39
N LYS A 468 -4.21 26.85 9.33
CA LYS A 468 -4.54 28.21 8.87
C LYS A 468 -3.90 29.27 9.77
N ARG A 469 -3.93 29.07 11.09
CA ARG A 469 -3.32 29.99 12.06
C ARG A 469 -1.81 30.10 11.88
N ALA A 470 -1.09 28.99 11.73
CA ALA A 470 0.36 29.04 11.49
C ALA A 470 0.70 29.79 10.19
N ILE A 471 -0.07 29.57 9.13
CA ILE A 471 0.10 30.32 7.88
C ILE A 471 -0.20 31.82 8.09
N ALA A 472 -1.24 32.16 8.85
CA ALA A 472 -1.58 33.53 9.16
C ALA A 472 -0.46 34.23 9.96
N GLU A 473 0.17 33.55 10.92
CA GLU A 473 1.33 34.06 11.66
C GLU A 473 2.53 34.30 10.76
N MET A 474 2.84 33.36 9.86
CA MET A 474 3.89 33.56 8.86
C MET A 474 3.60 34.76 7.96
N MET A 475 2.34 34.95 7.57
CA MET A 475 1.94 36.11 6.77
C MET A 475 2.04 37.42 7.56
N ARG A 476 1.70 37.42 8.85
CA ARG A 476 1.78 38.59 9.73
C ARG A 476 3.21 39.13 9.85
N VAL A 477 4.19 38.23 9.99
CA VAL A 477 5.59 38.63 10.18
C VAL A 477 6.28 39.06 8.87
N LEU A 478 5.71 38.74 7.71
CA LEU A 478 6.25 39.10 6.40
C LEU A 478 5.82 40.51 5.99
N ARG A 479 6.74 41.30 5.43
CA ARG A 479 6.45 42.64 4.91
C ARG A 479 5.43 42.63 3.75
N PRO A 480 4.33 43.39 3.80
CA PRO A 480 3.44 43.58 2.67
C PRO A 480 4.07 44.56 1.67
N ASN A 481 4.11 44.17 0.40
CA ASN A 481 4.42 45.02 -0.75
C ASN A 481 5.85 45.56 -0.92
N GLY A 482 6.86 45.05 -0.22
CA GLY A 482 8.22 45.11 -0.77
C GLY A 482 8.29 44.26 -2.04
N ARG A 483 9.13 44.58 -3.02
CA ARG A 483 9.45 43.70 -4.18
C ARG A 483 10.05 42.32 -3.77
N ARG A 484 9.98 41.96 -2.49
CA ARG A 484 10.88 41.07 -1.75
C ARG A 484 10.20 40.04 -0.84
N ALA A 485 8.89 40.10 -0.60
CA ALA A 485 8.21 39.08 0.21
C ALA A 485 8.07 37.77 -0.55
N ARG A 486 8.95 36.80 -0.25
CA ARG A 486 8.90 35.46 -0.83
C ARG A 486 8.81 34.41 0.29
N GLY A 487 7.80 33.54 0.20
CA GLY A 487 7.61 32.45 1.16
C GLY A 487 7.59 31.08 0.49
N VAL A 488 8.31 30.11 1.05
CA VAL A 488 8.26 28.71 0.58
C VAL A 488 7.72 27.81 1.70
N MET A 489 6.57 27.18 1.43
CA MET A 489 6.03 26.12 2.27
C MET A 489 6.02 24.80 1.51
N ARG A 490 6.51 23.74 2.15
CA ARG A 490 6.46 22.39 1.58
C ARG A 490 6.10 21.35 2.63
N GLY A 491 5.01 20.63 2.41
CA GLY A 491 4.55 19.52 3.26
C GLY A 491 4.72 18.17 2.57
N ASN A 492 4.97 17.12 3.35
CA ASN A 492 5.01 15.74 2.83
C ASN A 492 3.63 15.09 3.02
N ILE A 493 2.64 15.52 2.23
CA ILE A 493 1.35 14.83 2.16
C ILE A 493 1.49 13.76 1.07
N ARG A 494 1.14 12.51 1.41
CA ARG A 494 1.19 11.36 0.50
C ARG A 494 0.67 11.75 -0.90
N ASN A 495 1.58 11.74 -1.88
CA ASN A 495 1.36 11.85 -3.33
C ASN A 495 0.96 13.21 -3.93
N ARG A 496 1.60 14.32 -3.52
CA ARG A 496 2.00 15.43 -4.40
C ARG A 496 2.92 16.38 -3.62
N ALA A 497 4.09 16.72 -4.15
CA ALA A 497 4.84 17.85 -3.65
C ALA A 497 4.06 19.11 -4.04
N GLN A 498 3.29 19.68 -3.12
CA GLN A 498 2.76 21.03 -3.31
C GLN A 498 3.82 22.01 -2.83
N GLU A 499 4.48 22.66 -3.78
CA GLU A 499 5.20 23.91 -3.54
C GLU A 499 4.15 25.02 -3.56
N CYS A 500 3.90 25.65 -2.41
CA CYS A 500 3.15 26.91 -2.38
C CYS A 500 4.19 28.02 -2.26
N LEU A 501 4.41 28.75 -3.36
CA LEU A 501 5.11 30.03 -3.30
C LEU A 501 4.09 31.09 -2.88
N LEU A 502 4.34 31.72 -1.73
CA LEU A 502 3.65 32.94 -1.38
C LEU A 502 4.33 34.08 -2.14
N ARG A 503 3.64 34.66 -3.13
CA ARG A 503 4.03 35.92 -3.78
C ARG A 503 2.95 36.96 -3.52
N SER A 504 3.35 38.12 -3.01
CA SER A 504 2.51 39.33 -3.03
C SER A 504 1.14 39.16 -2.35
N GLY A 505 1.09 38.52 -1.17
CA GLY A 505 -0.16 38.38 -0.41
C GLY A 505 -1.22 37.45 -1.00
N LYS A 506 -0.89 36.69 -2.07
CA LYS A 506 -1.79 35.67 -2.66
C LYS A 506 -1.13 34.29 -2.63
N LEU A 507 -1.93 33.27 -2.31
CA LEU A 507 -1.54 31.86 -2.41
C LEU A 507 -1.49 31.48 -3.89
N VAL A 508 -0.31 31.49 -4.50
CA VAL A 508 -0.16 31.03 -5.90
C VAL A 508 -0.01 29.51 -5.87
N ARG A 509 -1.02 28.81 -6.39
CA ARG A 509 -0.87 27.41 -6.81
C ARG A 509 -0.21 27.43 -8.19
N ASP A 510 0.80 26.58 -8.36
CA ASP A 510 1.51 26.23 -9.59
C ASP A 510 2.79 27.03 -9.93
N LEU A 511 3.93 26.34 -9.85
CA LEU A 511 5.07 26.51 -10.75
C LEU A 511 5.02 25.30 -11.71
N GLY A 512 4.38 25.50 -12.85
CA GLY A 512 4.18 24.48 -13.86
C GLY A 512 3.69 25.07 -15.18
N GLU A 513 4.29 26.19 -15.59
CA GLU A 513 4.32 26.65 -16.99
C GLU A 513 5.45 27.68 -17.13
N MET A 514 6.68 27.14 -17.24
CA MET A 514 7.78 27.62 -18.07
C MET A 514 8.85 26.53 -18.14
#